data_AF-A0A2V8BA19-F1
#
_entry.id   AF-A0A2V8BA19-F1
#
_cell.length_a   1.000
_cell.length_b   1.000
_cell.length_c   1.000
_cell.angle_alpha   90.00
_cell.angle_beta   90.00
_cell.angle_gamma   90.00
#
_symmetry.space_group_name_H-M   'P 1'
#
loop_
_entity.id
_entity.type
_entity.pdbx_description
1 polymer ?
#
loop_
_entity_poly.entity_id
_entity_poly.type
_entity_poly.pdbx_seq_one_letter_code
_entity_poly.pdbx_strand_id
1 'polypeptide(L)'
;MFDDPRWGDDPRERDDDSRDRDPLDPRDAFVDKLNLPRGFEREIVRDRDREYELRGSESRTLSIVGSFRVVSSRDLRDHDGRPLDSRKGDLRHLREQGLVRTISVDGHRDVAVVLTERGRDLLESHRRDRDGREAGSRGADSKSQQRFYAELKKPREVEHDMQIYRAYEREAQRLQERGARVERVVLDYELKREYQRFLQERNRGRADSDGRPDRIESEIADWARERELPYFDGHVHFPDARIEYIDRDGRLDHVDIEVVTLHYRGTHGAAACRSGFSTFCGSSARTGGSPFDPDYASEVLR
;
A
#
# COMPACT_ATOMS: atom_id res chain seq x y z
N MET A 1 1.47 -6.48 -69.33
CA MET A 1 0.71 -7.73 -69.09
C MET A 1 1.65 -8.61 -68.25
N PHE A 2 1.64 -8.38 -66.93
CA PHE A 2 1.03 -9.25 -65.88
C PHE A 2 1.91 -10.48 -65.58
N ASP A 3 2.62 -10.47 -64.44
CA ASP A 3 2.30 -11.20 -63.17
C ASP A 3 3.07 -12.54 -63.13
N ASP A 4 3.63 -13.11 -62.06
CA ASP A 4 3.58 -12.92 -60.59
C ASP A 4 4.57 -13.97 -59.99
N PRO A 5 5.50 -13.64 -59.07
CA PRO A 5 6.09 -14.61 -58.15
C PRO A 5 5.43 -14.47 -56.77
N ARG A 6 4.62 -15.49 -56.44
CA ARG A 6 3.91 -15.65 -55.17
C ARG A 6 4.83 -15.97 -54.00
N TRP A 7 4.30 -15.63 -52.83
CA TRP A 7 4.71 -15.94 -51.45
C TRP A 7 5.67 -14.93 -50.83
N GLY A 8 5.05 -13.91 -50.23
CA GLY A 8 5.69 -12.97 -49.34
C GLY A 8 5.92 -13.57 -47.96
N ASP A 9 7.16 -13.46 -47.49
CA ASP A 9 7.46 -13.35 -46.06
C ASP A 9 7.07 -11.93 -45.64
N ASP A 10 5.98 -11.81 -44.87
CA ASP A 10 5.56 -10.57 -44.21
C ASP A 10 6.29 -10.47 -42.85
N PRO A 11 7.28 -9.57 -42.67
CA PRO A 11 8.03 -9.45 -41.43
C PRO A 11 7.24 -8.59 -40.42
N ARG A 12 6.02 -9.03 -40.07
CA ARG A 12 5.15 -8.39 -39.07
C ARG A 12 4.89 -9.26 -37.85
N GLU A 13 5.77 -10.22 -37.57
CA GLU A 13 5.84 -10.80 -36.24
C GLU A 13 6.61 -9.86 -35.32
N ARG A 14 5.84 -8.92 -34.77
CA ARG A 14 5.94 -8.34 -33.42
C ARG A 14 7.20 -8.74 -32.64
N ASP A 15 8.28 -8.00 -32.86
CA ASP A 15 9.23 -7.73 -31.80
C ASP A 15 8.51 -6.82 -30.79
N ASP A 16 7.83 -7.46 -29.84
CA ASP A 16 7.25 -6.83 -28.66
C ASP A 16 8.41 -6.21 -27.86
N ASP A 17 8.47 -4.87 -27.89
CA ASP A 17 9.41 -3.96 -27.23
C ASP A 17 9.53 -4.23 -25.72
N SER A 18 10.25 -5.31 -25.40
CA SER A 18 10.52 -5.74 -24.03
C SER A 18 11.84 -5.15 -23.51
N ARG A 19 12.36 -4.09 -24.14
CA ARG A 19 13.67 -3.51 -23.83
C ARG A 19 13.71 -2.04 -23.38
N ASP A 20 12.57 -1.36 -23.28
CA ASP A 20 12.50 0.03 -22.78
C ASP A 20 11.45 0.26 -21.68
N ARG A 21 11.19 -0.75 -20.84
CA ARG A 21 10.48 -0.50 -19.58
C ARG A 21 11.48 0.05 -18.59
N ASP A 22 11.57 1.38 -18.52
CA ASP A 22 12.17 2.09 -17.39
C ASP A 22 11.73 1.37 -16.09
N PRO A 23 12.64 1.06 -15.14
CA PRO A 23 12.28 0.30 -13.94
C PRO A 23 11.05 0.95 -13.31
N LEU A 24 9.92 0.25 -13.31
CA LEU A 24 8.63 0.78 -12.82
C LEU A 24 8.88 1.40 -11.46
N ASP A 25 8.75 2.73 -11.34
CA ASP A 25 8.93 3.45 -10.07
C ASP A 25 8.05 2.73 -9.03
N PRO A 26 8.55 2.34 -7.84
CA PRO A 26 7.74 1.60 -6.88
C PRO A 26 6.50 2.38 -6.42
N ARG A 27 6.48 3.69 -6.64
CA ARG A 27 5.34 4.59 -6.42
C ARG A 27 4.22 4.42 -7.46
N ASP A 28 4.53 3.84 -8.62
CA ASP A 28 3.56 3.54 -9.69
C ASP A 28 2.82 2.21 -9.51
N ALA A 29 3.28 1.35 -8.59
CA ALA A 29 2.67 0.04 -8.33
C ALA A 29 1.14 0.08 -8.12
N PHE A 30 0.64 1.13 -7.47
CA PHE A 30 -0.78 1.30 -7.19
C PHE A 30 -1.53 1.94 -8.36
N VAL A 31 -0.92 2.95 -8.99
CA VAL A 31 -1.57 3.66 -10.08
C VAL A 31 -1.67 2.76 -11.32
N ASP A 32 -0.74 1.81 -11.50
CA ASP A 32 -0.72 0.78 -12.57
C ASP A 32 -1.93 -0.11 -12.62
N LYS A 33 -2.69 -0.15 -11.54
CA LYS A 33 -3.95 -0.87 -11.42
C LYS A 33 -5.16 0.00 -11.77
N LEU A 34 -4.93 1.21 -12.28
CA LEU A 34 -5.94 2.22 -12.57
C LEU A 34 -5.84 2.75 -14.01
N ASN A 35 -7.00 2.96 -14.61
CA ASN A 35 -7.22 3.68 -15.86
C ASN A 35 -7.28 5.19 -15.59
N LEU A 36 -6.20 5.74 -15.04
CA LEU A 36 -6.04 7.17 -14.77
C LEU A 36 -4.87 7.76 -15.56
N PRO A 37 -4.90 9.09 -15.83
CA PRO A 37 -3.85 9.78 -16.56
C PRO A 37 -2.45 9.51 -16.02
N ARG A 38 -1.49 9.49 -16.93
CA ARG A 38 -0.10 9.07 -16.69
C ARG A 38 0.92 10.09 -17.19
N GLY A 39 0.50 10.95 -18.11
CA GLY A 39 1.34 11.98 -18.70
C GLY A 39 1.52 13.21 -17.81
N PHE A 40 2.27 14.18 -18.34
CA PHE A 40 2.56 15.44 -17.68
C PHE A 40 1.40 16.45 -17.76
N GLU A 41 0.60 16.36 -18.82
CA GLU A 41 -0.55 17.22 -19.05
C GLU A 41 -1.76 16.75 -18.24
N ARG A 42 -2.65 17.69 -17.91
CA ARG A 42 -3.91 17.35 -17.28
C ARG A 42 -4.89 16.90 -18.33
N GLU A 43 -5.52 15.76 -18.06
CA GLU A 43 -6.53 15.15 -18.90
C GLU A 43 -7.86 15.13 -18.15
N ILE A 44 -8.98 15.22 -18.88
CA ILE A 44 -10.31 15.14 -18.30
C ILE A 44 -10.61 13.69 -17.93
N VAL A 45 -10.90 13.45 -16.66
CA VAL A 45 -11.32 12.17 -16.09
C VAL A 45 -12.78 12.28 -15.64
N ARG A 46 -13.64 11.42 -16.16
CA ARG A 46 -15.07 11.42 -15.85
C ARG A 46 -15.41 10.34 -14.83
N ASP A 47 -16.06 10.71 -13.73
CA ASP A 47 -16.65 9.77 -12.78
C ASP A 47 -18.12 10.11 -12.56
N ARG A 48 -19.02 9.22 -13.00
CA ARG A 48 -20.47 9.43 -12.93
C ARG A 48 -20.85 10.78 -13.57
N ASP A 49 -21.43 11.69 -12.78
CA ASP A 49 -21.84 13.04 -13.22
C ASP A 49 -20.79 14.13 -12.95
N ARG A 50 -19.53 13.75 -12.73
CA ARG A 50 -18.43 14.67 -12.37
C ARG A 50 -17.30 14.57 -13.38
N GLU A 51 -16.70 15.71 -13.66
CA GLU A 51 -15.47 15.81 -14.43
C GLU A 51 -14.35 16.33 -13.53
N TYR A 52 -13.18 15.71 -13.67
CA TYR A 52 -11.95 16.07 -12.99
C TYR A 52 -10.86 16.32 -14.02
N GLU A 53 -9.89 17.16 -13.68
CA GLU A 53 -8.68 17.32 -14.47
C GLU A 53 -7.52 16.71 -13.67
N LEU A 54 -6.85 15.71 -14.23
CA LEU A 54 -5.77 15.00 -13.56
C LEU A 54 -4.59 14.78 -14.50
N ARG A 55 -3.38 14.94 -13.96
CA ARG A 55 -2.14 14.47 -14.59
C ARG A 55 -1.56 13.25 -13.87
N GLY A 56 -0.47 12.71 -14.39
CA GLY A 56 0.22 11.53 -13.85
C GLY A 56 0.60 11.64 -12.37
N SER A 57 1.23 12.74 -11.96
CA SER A 57 1.64 12.95 -10.56
C SER A 57 0.46 13.06 -9.58
N GLU A 58 -0.66 13.63 -10.04
CA GLU A 58 -1.90 13.75 -9.27
C GLU A 58 -2.57 12.38 -9.13
N SER A 59 -2.67 11.60 -10.21
CA SER A 59 -3.19 10.23 -10.20
C SER A 59 -2.36 9.31 -9.29
N ARG A 60 -1.04 9.38 -9.38
CA ARG A 60 -0.11 8.67 -8.50
C ARG A 60 -0.34 9.05 -7.04
N THR A 61 -0.42 10.35 -6.73
CA THR A 61 -0.69 10.84 -5.38
C THR A 61 -1.98 10.27 -4.82
N LEU A 62 -3.07 10.28 -5.59
CA LEU A 62 -4.36 9.70 -5.14
C LEU A 62 -4.23 8.21 -4.83
N SER A 63 -3.56 7.45 -5.70
CA SER A 63 -3.36 6.01 -5.51
C SER A 63 -2.53 5.66 -4.27
N ILE A 64 -1.49 6.46 -3.99
CA ILE A 64 -0.63 6.30 -2.80
C ILE A 64 -1.41 6.65 -1.54
N VAL A 65 -2.02 7.84 -1.48
CA VAL A 65 -2.79 8.28 -0.30
C VAL A 65 -3.95 7.32 -0.03
N GLY A 66 -4.60 6.82 -1.08
CA GLY A 66 -5.63 5.79 -0.97
C GLY A 66 -5.11 4.48 -0.39
N SER A 67 -3.88 4.07 -0.70
CA SER A 67 -3.32 2.80 -0.24
C SER A 67 -2.86 2.86 1.23
N PHE A 68 -2.34 4.01 1.70
CA PHE A 68 -1.79 4.18 3.05
C PHE A 68 -2.70 4.94 4.03
N ARG A 69 -3.91 5.36 3.63
CA ARG A 69 -4.87 6.22 4.37
C ARG A 69 -4.40 7.65 4.60
N VAL A 70 -3.15 7.81 5.03
CA VAL A 70 -2.55 9.10 5.33
C VAL A 70 -1.07 9.10 4.96
N VAL A 71 -0.64 10.15 4.29
CA VAL A 71 0.76 10.33 3.88
C VAL A 71 1.17 11.78 4.11
N SER A 72 2.42 12.02 4.51
CA SER A 72 2.94 13.39 4.60
C SER A 72 3.02 14.04 3.22
N SER A 73 2.63 15.31 3.11
CA SER A 73 2.88 16.08 1.89
C SER A 73 4.37 16.12 1.52
N ARG A 74 5.28 16.00 2.49
CA ARG A 74 6.73 15.93 2.27
C ARG A 74 7.22 14.65 1.63
N ASP A 75 6.45 13.57 1.70
CA ASP A 75 6.86 12.26 1.18
C ASP A 75 6.22 12.00 -0.20
N LEU A 76 5.20 12.79 -0.57
CA LEU A 76 4.62 12.80 -1.91
C LEU A 76 5.46 13.66 -2.87
N ARG A 77 5.39 13.38 -4.17
CA ARG A 77 6.20 14.04 -5.20
C ARG A 77 5.31 14.60 -6.31
N ASP A 78 5.60 15.82 -6.75
CA ASP A 78 5.01 16.40 -7.95
C ASP A 78 5.66 15.85 -9.24
N HIS A 79 5.24 16.37 -10.39
CA HIS A 79 5.80 16.00 -11.68
C HIS A 79 7.31 16.29 -11.85
N ASP A 80 7.88 17.21 -11.06
CA ASP A 80 9.31 17.56 -11.09
C ASP A 80 10.10 16.71 -10.07
N GLY A 81 9.44 15.76 -9.40
CA GLY A 81 10.03 14.96 -8.33
C GLY A 81 10.25 15.76 -7.04
N ARG A 82 9.59 16.90 -6.85
CA ARG A 82 9.72 17.74 -5.66
C ARG A 82 8.63 17.40 -4.63
N PRO A 83 8.92 17.54 -3.32
CA PRO A 83 7.90 17.38 -2.28
C PRO A 83 6.66 18.25 -2.52
N LEU A 84 5.46 17.74 -2.22
CA LEU A 84 4.23 18.49 -2.43
C LEU A 84 4.09 19.66 -1.42
N ASP A 85 3.72 20.82 -1.96
CA ASP A 85 3.39 22.01 -1.18
C ASP A 85 1.87 22.09 -0.95
N SER A 86 1.46 22.26 0.30
CA SER A 86 0.04 22.35 0.66
C SER A 86 -0.70 23.56 0.08
N ARG A 87 0.02 24.60 -0.36
CA ARG A 87 -0.54 25.87 -0.84
C ARG A 87 -0.51 26.03 -2.36
N LYS A 88 0.14 25.15 -3.11
CA LYS A 88 0.28 25.28 -4.58
C LYS A 88 0.44 23.91 -5.27
N GLY A 89 0.48 23.92 -6.60
CA GLY A 89 0.72 22.73 -7.40
C GLY A 89 -0.36 21.66 -7.24
N ASP A 90 0.07 20.40 -7.28
CA ASP A 90 -0.82 19.22 -7.32
C ASP A 90 -1.71 19.11 -6.10
N LEU A 91 -1.15 19.33 -4.91
CA LEU A 91 -1.90 19.16 -3.67
C LEU A 91 -3.00 20.22 -3.51
N ARG A 92 -2.75 21.46 -3.95
CA ARG A 92 -3.81 22.47 -4.00
C ARG A 92 -4.91 22.06 -4.98
N HIS A 93 -4.53 21.64 -6.18
CA HIS A 93 -5.48 21.29 -7.25
C HIS A 93 -6.36 20.10 -6.86
N LEU A 94 -5.77 19.02 -6.33
CA LEU A 94 -6.51 17.87 -5.81
C LEU A 94 -7.49 18.23 -4.68
N ARG A 95 -7.11 19.21 -3.82
CA ARG A 95 -7.99 19.70 -2.75
C ARG A 95 -9.13 20.55 -3.30
N GLU A 96 -8.88 21.42 -4.28
CA GLU A 96 -9.90 22.24 -4.95
C GLU A 96 -10.95 21.37 -5.65
N GLN A 97 -10.53 20.25 -6.25
CA GLN A 97 -11.43 19.23 -6.81
C GLN A 97 -12.11 18.35 -5.75
N GLY A 98 -11.75 18.49 -4.47
CA GLY A 98 -12.31 17.74 -3.35
C GLY A 98 -11.95 16.26 -3.34
N LEU A 99 -10.86 15.86 -4.00
CA LEU A 99 -10.37 14.48 -4.06
C LEU A 99 -9.50 14.13 -2.84
N VAL A 100 -8.83 15.12 -2.26
CA VAL A 100 -8.06 14.98 -1.02
C VAL A 100 -8.40 16.07 -0.01
N ARG A 101 -8.10 15.81 1.26
CA ARG A 101 -8.09 16.81 2.33
C ARG A 101 -6.73 16.83 3.02
N THR A 102 -6.36 17.99 3.55
CA THR A 102 -5.10 18.19 4.28
C THR A 102 -5.40 18.49 5.75
N ILE A 103 -4.68 17.83 6.65
CA ILE A 103 -4.81 17.98 8.10
C ILE A 103 -3.47 18.48 8.64
N SER A 104 -3.48 19.53 9.45
CA SER A 104 -2.27 19.98 10.17
C SER A 104 -1.89 18.93 11.22
N VAL A 105 -0.61 18.62 11.31
CA VAL A 105 -0.08 17.73 12.35
C VAL A 105 0.71 18.58 13.34
N ASP A 106 0.33 18.53 14.62
CA ASP A 106 0.92 19.39 15.65
C ASP A 106 2.43 19.19 15.74
N GLY A 107 3.19 20.28 15.81
CA GLY A 107 4.66 20.22 15.84
C GLY A 107 5.31 19.95 14.48
N HIS A 108 4.54 19.73 13.42
CA HIS A 108 5.05 19.57 12.06
C HIS A 108 4.74 20.79 11.20
N ARG A 109 5.69 21.18 10.34
CA ARG A 109 5.45 22.21 9.30
C ARG A 109 4.65 21.66 8.10
N ASP A 110 4.42 20.36 8.07
CA ASP A 110 3.81 19.66 6.94
C ASP A 110 2.38 19.27 7.25
N VAL A 111 1.65 18.92 6.20
CA VAL A 111 0.28 18.44 6.33
C VAL A 111 0.20 16.95 6.04
N ALA A 112 -0.64 16.27 6.82
CA ALA A 112 -1.12 14.94 6.49
C ALA A 112 -2.14 15.05 5.35
N VAL A 113 -1.95 14.28 4.28
CA VAL A 113 -2.86 14.19 3.15
C VAL A 113 -3.70 12.93 3.29
N VAL A 114 -5.02 13.08 3.21
CA VAL A 114 -6.00 11.99 3.34
C VAL A 114 -6.94 12.02 2.15
N LEU A 115 -7.28 10.85 1.62
CA LEU A 115 -8.21 10.72 0.50
C LEU A 115 -9.65 10.99 0.98
N THR A 116 -10.43 11.74 0.21
CA THR A 116 -11.87 11.89 0.48
C THR A 116 -12.64 10.68 -0.03
N GLU A 117 -13.91 10.54 0.35
CA GLU A 117 -14.79 9.53 -0.25
C GLU A 117 -14.87 9.69 -1.77
N ARG A 118 -14.91 10.93 -2.27
CA ARG A 118 -14.90 11.21 -3.72
C ARG A 118 -13.61 10.74 -4.38
N GLY A 119 -12.46 11.01 -3.75
CA GLY A 119 -11.18 10.54 -4.24
C GLY A 119 -11.12 9.01 -4.29
N ARG A 120 -11.61 8.33 -3.26
CA ARG A 120 -11.67 6.87 -3.23
C ARG A 120 -12.61 6.32 -4.29
N ASP A 121 -13.80 6.87 -4.40
CA ASP A 121 -14.79 6.47 -5.40
C ASP A 121 -14.24 6.60 -6.83
N LEU A 122 -13.50 7.69 -7.11
CA LEU A 122 -12.79 7.88 -8.38
C LEU A 122 -11.76 6.77 -8.64
N LEU A 123 -10.96 6.39 -7.64
CA LEU A 123 -10.01 5.28 -7.77
C LEU A 123 -10.72 3.93 -8.00
N GLU A 124 -11.82 3.68 -7.28
CA GLU A 124 -12.59 2.45 -7.37
C GLU A 124 -13.29 2.30 -8.74
N SER A 125 -13.82 3.39 -9.30
CA SER A 125 -14.49 3.38 -10.61
C SER A 125 -13.53 3.26 -11.79
N HIS A 126 -12.27 3.64 -11.60
CA HIS A 126 -11.22 3.57 -12.62
C HIS A 126 -10.27 2.40 -12.42
N ARG A 127 -10.66 1.35 -11.70
CA ARG A 127 -9.85 0.12 -11.64
C ARG A 127 -9.67 -0.45 -13.04
N ARG A 128 -8.44 -0.86 -13.35
CA ARG A 128 -8.17 -1.69 -14.53
C ARG A 128 -8.77 -3.06 -14.29
N ASP A 129 -9.61 -3.50 -15.23
CA ASP A 129 -9.97 -4.91 -15.34
C ASP A 129 -8.66 -5.68 -15.57
N ARG A 130 -8.30 -6.58 -14.65
CA ARG A 130 -7.15 -7.45 -14.85
C ARG A 130 -7.48 -8.33 -16.04
N ASP A 131 -6.65 -8.25 -17.09
CA ASP A 131 -6.80 -8.90 -18.39
C ASP A 131 -7.49 -10.26 -18.34
N GLY A 132 -8.64 -10.36 -19.02
CA GLY A 132 -9.02 -11.54 -19.83
C GLY A 132 -9.18 -12.91 -19.18
N ARG A 133 -9.15 -13.07 -17.85
CA ARG A 133 -9.56 -14.34 -17.24
C ARG A 133 -11.09 -14.38 -17.19
N GLU A 134 -11.66 -15.34 -17.93
CA GLU A 134 -13.08 -15.57 -18.12
C GLU A 134 -13.95 -15.10 -16.95
N ALA A 135 -14.99 -14.34 -17.27
CA ALA A 135 -15.96 -13.70 -16.36
C ALA A 135 -16.71 -14.66 -15.40
N GLY A 136 -16.32 -15.94 -15.31
CA GLY A 136 -16.82 -16.95 -14.39
C GLY A 136 -16.18 -16.96 -13.00
N SER A 137 -15.01 -16.33 -12.80
CA SER A 137 -14.29 -16.34 -11.50
C SER A 137 -14.50 -15.06 -10.66
N ARG A 138 -15.71 -14.49 -10.66
CA ARG A 138 -16.06 -13.27 -9.91
C ARG A 138 -15.90 -13.34 -8.38
N GLY A 139 -15.53 -14.50 -7.81
CA GLY A 139 -15.42 -14.71 -6.36
C GLY A 139 -14.01 -14.61 -5.76
N ALA A 140 -12.96 -14.90 -6.53
CA ALA A 140 -11.59 -15.06 -5.98
C ALA A 140 -10.68 -13.84 -6.21
N ASP A 141 -10.87 -13.11 -7.32
CA ASP A 141 -9.95 -12.05 -7.75
C ASP A 141 -10.00 -10.76 -6.91
N SER A 142 -11.14 -10.47 -6.24
CA SER A 142 -11.28 -9.29 -5.38
C SER A 142 -10.32 -9.30 -4.18
N LYS A 143 -9.90 -10.49 -3.73
CA LYS A 143 -8.93 -10.63 -2.63
C LYS A 143 -7.51 -10.25 -3.02
N SER A 144 -7.18 -10.02 -4.28
CA SER A 144 -5.83 -9.69 -4.77
C SER A 144 -5.66 -8.22 -5.19
N GLN A 145 -6.74 -7.44 -5.18
CA GLN A 145 -6.71 -6.05 -5.58
C GLN A 145 -6.20 -5.15 -4.45
N GLN A 146 -5.53 -4.05 -4.81
CA GLN A 146 -5.15 -3.00 -3.86
C GLN A 146 -6.42 -2.39 -3.26
N ARG A 147 -6.51 -2.33 -1.92
CA ARG A 147 -7.59 -1.60 -1.26
C ARG A 147 -7.26 -0.11 -1.19
N PHE A 148 -8.28 0.72 -1.44
CA PHE A 148 -8.20 2.16 -1.24
C PHE A 148 -9.09 2.59 -0.08
N TYR A 149 -8.55 3.46 0.77
CA TYR A 149 -9.20 3.99 1.95
C TYR A 149 -9.55 5.45 1.75
N ALA A 150 -10.68 5.85 2.31
CA ALA A 150 -11.06 7.24 2.47
C ALA A 150 -11.15 7.58 3.94
N GLU A 151 -10.95 8.87 4.21
CA GLU A 151 -11.14 9.49 5.50
C GLU A 151 -10.19 9.02 6.61
N LEU A 152 -10.06 9.86 7.62
CA LEU A 152 -9.24 9.59 8.79
C LEU A 152 -10.13 8.99 9.87
N LYS A 153 -9.92 7.72 10.19
CA LYS A 153 -10.71 7.01 11.21
C LYS A 153 -10.27 7.31 12.64
N LYS A 154 -8.97 7.55 12.85
CA LYS A 154 -8.39 7.74 14.19
C LYS A 154 -7.32 8.83 14.18
N PRO A 155 -7.65 10.06 14.60
CA PRO A 155 -6.71 11.18 14.58
C PRO A 155 -5.42 10.96 15.37
N ARG A 156 -5.49 10.20 16.48
CA ARG A 156 -4.35 9.88 17.33
C ARG A 156 -3.31 8.93 16.69
N GLU A 157 -3.65 8.26 15.59
CA GLU A 157 -2.75 7.32 14.89
C GLU A 157 -2.05 7.97 13.68
N VAL A 158 -2.37 9.24 13.33
CA VAL A 158 -1.84 9.93 12.13
C VAL A 158 -0.33 9.94 12.06
N GLU A 159 0.36 10.33 13.14
CA GLU A 159 1.83 10.42 13.14
C GLU A 159 2.50 9.07 12.90
N HIS A 160 1.91 8.00 13.46
CA HIS A 160 2.37 6.63 13.27
C HIS A 160 2.09 6.15 11.84
N ASP A 161 0.85 6.31 11.36
CA ASP A 161 0.44 5.90 10.01
C ASP A 161 1.29 6.59 8.91
N MET A 162 1.69 7.84 9.12
CA MET A 162 2.59 8.56 8.19
C MET A 162 3.97 7.90 8.05
N GLN A 163 4.47 7.21 9.08
CA GLN A 163 5.76 6.52 8.99
C GLN A 163 5.65 5.23 8.17
N ILE A 164 4.47 4.62 8.06
CA ILE A 164 4.26 3.38 7.30
C ILE A 164 4.60 3.61 5.82
N TYR A 165 4.18 4.74 5.24
CA TYR A 165 4.54 5.06 3.85
C TYR A 165 6.04 5.25 3.66
N ARG A 166 6.74 5.84 4.64
CA ARG A 166 8.21 6.01 4.57
C ARG A 166 8.95 4.68 4.64
N ALA A 167 8.48 3.80 5.52
CA ALA A 167 9.00 2.44 5.62
C ALA A 167 8.76 1.67 4.32
N TYR A 168 7.56 1.80 3.75
CA TYR A 168 7.23 1.26 2.44
C TYR A 168 8.17 1.78 1.35
N GLU A 169 8.35 3.10 1.21
CA GLU A 169 9.17 3.66 0.12
C GLU A 169 10.59 3.09 0.16
N ARG A 170 11.15 2.91 1.37
CA ARG A 170 12.48 2.31 1.57
C ARG A 170 12.53 0.83 1.21
N GLU A 171 11.56 0.02 1.61
CA GLU A 171 11.52 -1.41 1.24
C GLU A 171 11.18 -1.63 -0.23
N ALA A 172 10.27 -0.84 -0.77
CA ALA A 172 9.89 -0.92 -2.17
C ALA A 172 11.09 -0.60 -3.08
N GLN A 173 11.95 0.34 -2.68
CA GLN A 173 13.22 0.59 -3.37
C GLN A 173 14.16 -0.62 -3.30
N ARG A 174 14.33 -1.25 -2.13
CA ARG A 174 15.16 -2.48 -1.98
C ARG A 174 14.64 -3.64 -2.83
N LEU A 175 13.33 -3.82 -2.88
CA LEU A 175 12.69 -4.83 -3.73
C LEU A 175 12.95 -4.53 -5.21
N GLN A 176 12.80 -3.27 -5.63
CA GLN A 176 13.09 -2.86 -7.00
C GLN A 176 14.56 -3.08 -7.40
N GLU A 177 15.51 -2.75 -6.52
CA GLU A 177 16.94 -2.99 -6.73
C GLU A 177 17.27 -4.48 -6.95
N ARG A 178 16.45 -5.38 -6.39
CA ARG A 178 16.53 -6.84 -6.61
C ARG A 178 15.77 -7.34 -7.84
N GLY A 179 15.05 -6.45 -8.53
CA GLY A 179 14.21 -6.79 -9.69
C GLY A 179 12.83 -7.33 -9.33
N ALA A 180 12.41 -7.18 -8.06
CA ALA A 180 11.06 -7.53 -7.63
C ALA A 180 10.06 -6.40 -7.94
N ARG A 181 8.82 -6.77 -8.22
CA ARG A 181 7.72 -5.83 -8.53
C ARG A 181 6.68 -5.85 -7.43
N VAL A 182 6.43 -4.70 -6.80
CA VAL A 182 5.35 -4.55 -5.82
C VAL A 182 4.00 -4.78 -6.51
N GLU A 183 3.19 -5.67 -5.93
CA GLU A 183 1.81 -5.88 -6.34
C GLU A 183 0.88 -5.02 -5.49
N ARG A 184 0.98 -5.05 -4.16
CA ARG A 184 0.10 -4.26 -3.31
C ARG A 184 0.67 -4.10 -1.91
N VAL A 185 0.01 -3.25 -1.15
CA VAL A 185 0.23 -3.12 0.29
C VAL A 185 -1.05 -3.47 1.04
N VAL A 186 -0.90 -4.32 2.06
CA VAL A 186 -1.96 -4.77 2.97
C VAL A 186 -1.67 -4.18 4.34
N LEU A 187 -2.58 -3.35 4.87
CA LEU A 187 -2.40 -2.76 6.20
C LEU A 187 -2.83 -3.70 7.32
N ASP A 188 -2.31 -3.51 8.53
CA ASP A 188 -2.61 -4.26 9.75
C ASP A 188 -4.12 -4.52 9.95
N TYR A 189 -4.94 -3.51 9.69
CA TYR A 189 -6.37 -3.52 9.82
C TYR A 189 -7.03 -4.57 8.92
N GLU A 190 -6.47 -4.81 7.75
CA GLU A 190 -6.99 -5.82 6.82
C GLU A 190 -6.73 -7.23 7.36
N LEU A 191 -5.52 -7.47 7.84
CA LEU A 191 -5.10 -8.72 8.44
C LEU A 191 -5.90 -9.00 9.73
N LYS A 192 -6.00 -8.01 10.61
CA LYS A 192 -6.81 -8.05 11.83
C LYS A 192 -8.29 -8.28 11.49
N ARG A 193 -8.84 -7.65 10.44
CA ARG A 193 -10.23 -7.88 10.01
C ARG A 193 -10.45 -9.29 9.49
N GLU A 194 -9.50 -9.85 8.75
CA GLU A 194 -9.55 -11.24 8.30
C GLU A 194 -9.50 -12.20 9.48
N TYR A 195 -8.59 -11.96 10.43
CA TYR A 195 -8.48 -12.74 11.66
C TYR A 195 -9.79 -12.72 12.46
N GLN A 196 -10.36 -11.54 12.68
CA GLN A 196 -11.66 -11.39 13.36
C GLN A 196 -12.78 -12.11 12.62
N ARG A 197 -12.77 -12.12 11.28
CA ARG A 197 -13.73 -12.88 10.49
C ARG A 197 -13.59 -14.38 10.69
N PHE A 198 -12.37 -14.90 10.76
CA PHE A 198 -12.06 -16.31 11.00
C PHE A 198 -12.50 -16.74 12.39
N LEU A 199 -12.20 -15.94 13.41
CA LEU A 199 -12.64 -16.16 14.79
C LEU A 199 -14.17 -16.25 14.89
N GLN A 200 -14.88 -15.37 14.18
CA GLN A 200 -16.34 -15.28 14.24
C GLN A 200 -17.08 -16.14 13.21
N GLU A 201 -16.39 -16.91 12.38
CA GLU A 201 -17.00 -17.68 11.29
C GLU A 201 -18.00 -18.72 11.81
N ARG A 202 -17.67 -19.41 12.90
CA ARG A 202 -18.54 -20.42 13.55
C ARG A 202 -19.77 -19.83 14.24
N ASN A 203 -19.71 -18.55 14.60
CA ASN A 203 -20.79 -17.84 15.28
C ASN A 203 -21.83 -17.27 14.30
N ARG A 204 -21.57 -17.27 12.99
CA ARG A 204 -22.52 -16.73 12.00
C ARG A 204 -23.77 -17.60 11.91
N GLY A 205 -24.94 -16.97 12.11
CA GLY A 205 -26.25 -17.62 11.93
C GLY A 205 -26.71 -18.47 13.12
N ARG A 206 -26.00 -18.44 14.25
CA ARG A 206 -26.41 -19.11 15.50
C ARG A 206 -27.08 -18.11 16.44
N ALA A 207 -28.36 -18.35 16.73
CA ALA A 207 -29.14 -17.51 17.66
C ALA A 207 -28.74 -17.74 19.14
N ASP A 208 -28.05 -18.83 19.42
CA ASP A 208 -27.58 -19.29 20.74
C ASP A 208 -26.08 -19.04 20.98
N SER A 209 -25.38 -18.36 20.06
CA SER A 209 -23.99 -17.98 20.24
C SER A 209 -23.87 -16.85 21.26
N ASP A 210 -22.98 -17.01 22.24
CA ASP A 210 -22.62 -15.96 23.21
C ASP A 210 -21.72 -14.85 22.60
N GLY A 211 -21.42 -14.95 21.30
CA GLY A 211 -20.57 -14.04 20.55
C GLY A 211 -19.07 -14.21 20.81
N ARG A 212 -18.67 -15.11 21.71
CA ARG A 212 -17.27 -15.40 21.98
C ARG A 212 -16.71 -16.34 20.91
N PRO A 213 -15.51 -16.06 20.37
CA PRO A 213 -14.84 -17.01 19.49
C PRO A 213 -14.60 -18.33 20.23
N ASP A 214 -14.93 -19.44 19.58
CA ASP A 214 -14.77 -20.81 20.08
C ASP A 214 -13.58 -21.53 19.43
N ARG A 215 -12.70 -20.78 18.73
CA ARG A 215 -11.51 -21.32 18.08
C ARG A 215 -10.52 -21.81 19.13
N ILE A 216 -10.05 -23.04 18.96
CA ILE A 216 -8.99 -23.59 19.81
C ILE A 216 -7.63 -23.10 19.34
N GLU A 217 -6.63 -23.22 20.23
CA GLU A 217 -5.28 -22.70 19.99
C GLU A 217 -4.63 -23.25 18.71
N SER A 218 -4.78 -24.55 18.44
CA SER A 218 -4.22 -25.17 17.24
C SER A 218 -4.82 -24.59 15.95
N GLU A 219 -6.11 -24.26 15.93
CA GLU A 219 -6.74 -23.62 14.78
C GLU A 219 -6.22 -22.20 14.54
N ILE A 220 -5.95 -21.46 15.61
CA ILE A 220 -5.36 -20.12 15.53
C ILE A 220 -3.92 -20.21 15.02
N ALA A 221 -3.14 -21.15 15.53
CA ALA A 221 -1.78 -21.40 15.09
C ALA A 221 -1.72 -21.85 13.61
N ASP A 222 -2.66 -22.69 13.18
CA ASP A 222 -2.78 -23.14 11.79
C ASP A 222 -3.15 -21.96 10.87
N TRP A 223 -4.13 -21.15 11.27
CA TRP A 223 -4.53 -19.95 10.54
C TRP A 223 -3.38 -18.96 10.37
N ALA A 224 -2.58 -18.76 11.42
CA ALA A 224 -1.41 -17.89 11.40
C ALA A 224 -0.32 -18.43 10.48
N ARG A 225 -0.05 -19.74 10.55
CA ARG A 225 0.94 -20.41 9.69
C ARG A 225 0.58 -20.33 8.21
N GLU A 226 -0.69 -20.55 7.86
CA GLU A 226 -1.19 -20.41 6.48
C GLU A 226 -1.00 -19.00 5.91
N ARG A 227 -0.91 -17.99 6.79
CA ARG A 227 -0.73 -16.58 6.42
C ARG A 227 0.68 -16.09 6.67
N GLU A 228 1.58 -16.99 7.05
CA GLU A 228 2.97 -16.67 7.36
C GLU A 228 3.06 -15.55 8.41
N LEU A 229 2.18 -15.61 9.42
CA LEU A 229 2.15 -14.67 10.54
C LEU A 229 2.75 -15.33 11.79
N PRO A 230 3.58 -14.62 12.56
CA PRO A 230 4.13 -15.14 13.80
C PRO A 230 3.05 -15.43 14.83
N TYR A 231 3.14 -16.61 15.46
CA TYR A 231 2.29 -17.03 16.55
C TYR A 231 3.14 -17.43 17.76
N PHE A 232 3.07 -16.64 18.83
CA PHE A 232 3.77 -16.92 20.08
C PHE A 232 3.05 -16.23 21.25
N ASP A 233 3.28 -16.74 22.45
CA ASP A 233 2.65 -16.27 23.69
C ASP A 233 1.10 -16.25 23.62
N GLY A 234 0.51 -17.22 22.92
CA GLY A 234 -0.94 -17.36 22.78
C GLY A 234 -1.60 -16.40 21.79
N HIS A 235 -0.81 -15.65 21.03
CA HIS A 235 -1.32 -14.56 20.18
C HIS A 235 -0.69 -14.55 18.79
N VAL A 236 -1.51 -14.19 17.79
CA VAL A 236 -1.04 -13.87 16.44
C VAL A 236 -0.52 -12.43 16.43
N HIS A 237 0.69 -12.23 15.91
CA HIS A 237 1.30 -10.92 15.76
C HIS A 237 1.07 -10.41 14.34
N PHE A 238 0.70 -9.14 14.21
CA PHE A 238 0.36 -8.51 12.94
C PHE A 238 1.33 -7.37 12.67
N PRO A 239 1.94 -7.29 11.47
CA PRO A 239 2.74 -6.14 11.09
C PRO A 239 1.85 -4.92 10.84
N ASP A 240 2.44 -3.73 10.87
CA ASP A 240 1.76 -2.48 10.49
C ASP A 240 1.37 -2.47 9.01
N ALA A 241 2.24 -3.01 8.16
CA ALA A 241 1.96 -3.21 6.75
C ALA A 241 2.68 -4.45 6.19
N ARG A 242 2.08 -5.08 5.18
CA ARG A 242 2.67 -6.14 4.38
C ARG A 242 2.75 -5.69 2.93
N ILE A 243 3.95 -5.70 2.36
CA ILE A 243 4.16 -5.51 0.91
C ILE A 243 4.10 -6.89 0.27
N GLU A 244 3.13 -7.11 -0.60
CA GLU A 244 3.13 -8.29 -1.48
C GLU A 244 3.77 -7.93 -2.81
N TYR A 245 4.69 -8.77 -3.27
CA TYR A 245 5.46 -8.54 -4.49
C TYR A 245 5.65 -9.82 -5.29
N ILE A 246 5.97 -9.65 -6.57
CA ILE A 246 6.42 -10.72 -7.45
C ILE A 246 7.95 -10.60 -7.52
N ASP A 247 8.65 -11.63 -7.05
CA ASP A 247 10.12 -11.68 -7.14
C ASP A 247 10.55 -11.85 -8.60
N ARG A 248 11.83 -11.68 -8.90
CA ARG A 248 12.38 -11.77 -10.26
C ARG A 248 12.09 -13.10 -10.95
N ASP A 249 11.92 -14.17 -10.17
CA ASP A 249 11.59 -15.52 -10.64
C ASP A 249 10.08 -15.74 -10.89
N GLY A 250 9.24 -14.73 -10.68
CA GLY A 250 7.80 -14.79 -10.86
C GLY A 250 7.03 -15.34 -9.65
N ARG A 251 7.71 -15.72 -8.55
CA ARG A 251 7.03 -16.15 -7.33
C ARG A 251 6.42 -14.97 -6.60
N LEU A 252 5.22 -15.18 -6.07
CA LEU A 252 4.60 -14.24 -5.15
C LEU A 252 5.21 -14.44 -3.77
N ASP A 253 5.67 -13.34 -3.17
CA ASP A 253 6.25 -13.32 -1.84
C ASP A 253 5.85 -12.01 -1.14
N HIS A 254 6.25 -11.83 0.12
CA HIS A 254 5.90 -10.66 0.90
C HIS A 254 7.03 -10.20 1.85
N VAL A 255 6.96 -8.92 2.22
CA VAL A 255 7.76 -8.34 3.31
C VAL A 255 6.82 -7.69 4.31
N ASP A 256 6.97 -8.05 5.57
CA ASP A 256 6.24 -7.47 6.70
C ASP A 256 7.04 -6.31 7.31
N ILE A 257 6.36 -5.17 7.48
CA ILE A 257 6.90 -3.90 7.97
C ILE A 257 6.31 -3.59 9.35
N GLU A 258 7.18 -3.26 10.30
CA GLU A 258 6.83 -2.75 11.63
C GLU A 258 7.44 -1.37 11.84
N VAL A 259 6.64 -0.38 12.21
CA VAL A 259 7.08 0.97 12.55
C VAL A 259 7.22 1.10 14.06
N VAL A 260 8.46 1.20 14.52
CA VAL A 260 8.79 1.47 15.91
C VAL A 260 8.97 2.98 16.10
N THR A 261 8.12 3.61 16.88
CA THR A 261 8.27 5.03 17.26
C THR A 261 8.92 5.16 18.63
N LEU A 262 9.54 6.32 18.96
CA LEU A 262 10.20 6.52 20.26
C LEU A 262 9.31 6.29 21.50
N HIS A 263 7.98 6.29 21.32
CA HIS A 263 7.00 6.02 22.38
C HIS A 263 6.76 4.52 22.60
N TYR A 264 7.33 3.65 21.77
CA TYR A 264 7.29 2.19 21.87
C TYR A 264 8.29 1.69 22.94
N ARG A 265 8.15 2.15 24.18
CA ARG A 265 8.91 1.61 25.32
C ARG A 265 8.09 0.53 26.02
N GLY A 266 8.50 -0.73 25.90
CA GLY A 266 7.92 -1.86 26.65
C GLY A 266 7.91 -3.19 25.88
N THR A 267 7.13 -4.15 26.38
CA THR A 267 6.94 -5.54 25.89
C THR A 267 6.70 -5.68 24.38
N HIS A 268 6.24 -4.63 23.71
CA HIS A 268 6.01 -4.61 22.26
C HIS A 268 7.30 -4.60 21.42
N GLY A 269 8.40 -4.04 21.94
CA GLY A 269 9.70 -4.09 21.25
C GLY A 269 10.29 -5.51 21.17
N ALA A 270 10.10 -6.31 22.24
CA ALA A 270 10.54 -7.71 22.26
C ALA A 270 9.71 -8.58 21.30
N ALA A 271 8.41 -8.30 21.15
CA ALA A 271 7.56 -8.97 20.19
C ALA A 271 7.95 -8.62 18.74
N ALA A 272 8.26 -7.35 18.44
CA ALA A 272 8.75 -6.92 17.13
C ALA A 272 10.10 -7.55 16.73
N CYS A 273 11.03 -7.71 17.67
CA CYS A 273 12.30 -8.42 17.41
C CYS A 273 12.10 -9.93 17.20
N ARG A 274 11.12 -10.55 17.89
CA ARG A 274 10.81 -11.98 17.77
C ARG A 274 9.92 -12.31 16.56
N SER A 275 9.18 -11.35 16.03
CA SER A 275 8.28 -11.55 14.88
C SER A 275 9.02 -11.69 13.55
N GLY A 276 10.28 -11.21 13.47
CA GLY A 276 11.06 -11.23 12.24
C GLY A 276 10.63 -10.18 11.21
N PHE A 277 9.77 -9.23 11.59
CA PHE A 277 9.34 -8.13 10.72
C PHE A 277 10.50 -7.16 10.42
N SER A 278 10.46 -6.53 9.26
CA SER A 278 11.39 -5.45 8.91
C SER A 278 11.05 -4.22 9.74
N THR A 279 11.91 -3.88 10.69
CA THR A 279 11.67 -2.80 11.66
C THR A 279 12.16 -1.44 11.18
N PHE A 280 11.34 -0.41 11.36
CA PHE A 280 11.63 0.97 10.98
C PHE A 280 11.48 1.92 12.16
N CYS A 281 12.57 2.56 12.53
CA CYS A 281 12.54 3.63 13.53
C CYS A 281 12.21 4.97 12.86
N GLY A 282 11.01 5.49 13.15
CA GLY A 282 10.64 6.85 12.74
C GLY A 282 11.40 7.90 13.54
N SER A 283 12.08 8.83 12.88
CA SER A 283 12.70 9.98 13.55
C SER A 283 11.60 10.96 13.96
N SER A 284 11.04 10.80 15.17
CA SER A 284 10.21 11.86 15.75
C SER A 284 11.15 12.98 16.16
N ALA A 285 11.09 14.12 15.46
CA ALA A 285 11.96 15.26 15.68
C ALA A 285 11.65 15.92 17.04
N ARG A 286 12.23 15.38 18.12
CA ARG A 286 12.45 16.11 19.38
C ARG A 286 13.93 16.02 19.71
N THR A 287 14.64 17.11 19.43
CA THR A 287 16.05 17.31 19.71
C THR A 287 16.35 17.12 21.20
N GLY A 288 17.34 16.28 21.53
CA GLY A 288 17.93 16.21 22.88
C GLY A 288 18.17 14.80 23.41
N GLY A 289 19.12 14.06 22.84
CA GLY A 289 19.60 12.78 23.36
C GLY A 289 20.45 12.06 22.32
N SER A 290 21.59 11.51 22.74
CA SER A 290 22.58 10.82 21.89
C SER A 290 21.94 9.85 20.87
N PRO A 291 22.50 9.70 19.65
CA PRO A 291 22.04 8.68 18.70
C PRO A 291 21.99 7.31 19.36
N PHE A 292 20.85 6.63 19.26
CA PHE A 292 20.69 5.26 19.71
C PHE A 292 21.47 4.36 18.76
N ASP A 293 22.44 3.64 19.33
CA ASP A 293 23.26 2.66 18.63
C ASP A 293 22.46 1.35 18.51
N PRO A 294 22.17 0.84 17.28
CA PRO A 294 21.45 -0.41 17.10
C PRO A 294 22.16 -1.63 17.70
N ASP A 295 23.48 -1.58 17.92
CA ASP A 295 24.24 -2.68 18.53
C ASP A 295 24.01 -2.78 20.06
N TYR A 296 23.45 -1.75 20.69
CA TYR A 296 23.10 -1.78 22.13
C TYR A 296 21.87 -2.64 22.43
N ALA A 297 21.01 -2.93 21.45
CA ALA A 297 19.83 -3.78 21.66
C ALA A 297 20.20 -5.25 21.88
N SER A 298 21.34 -5.71 21.36
CA SER A 298 21.84 -7.07 21.57
C SER A 298 22.49 -7.31 22.94
N GLU A 299 22.97 -6.26 23.62
CA GLU A 299 23.69 -6.42 24.90
C GLU A 299 22.81 -6.29 26.15
N VAL A 300 21.61 -5.71 26.05
CA VAL A 300 20.73 -5.48 27.23
C VAL A 300 19.74 -6.64 27.48
N LEU A 301 19.75 -7.69 26.65
CA LEU A 301 18.82 -8.83 26.75
C LEU A 301 19.53 -10.19 26.96
N ARG A 302 20.59 -10.22 27.78
CA ARG A 302 21.08 -11.45 28.42
C ARG A 302 20.64 -11.53 29.87
#